data_AF-A0AAD9QWQ9-F1
#
_entry.id   AF-A0AAD9QWQ9-F1
#
_cell.length_a   1.000
_cell.length_b   1.000
_cell.length_c   1.000
_cell.angle_alpha   90.00
_cell.angle_beta   90.00
_cell.angle_gamma   90.00
#
_symmetry.space_group_name_H-M   'P 1'
#
loop_
_entity.id
_entity.type
_entity.pdbx_description
1 polymer ?
#
loop_
_entity_poly.entity_id
_entity_poly.type
_entity_poly.pdbx_seq_one_letter_code
_entity_poly.pdbx_strand_id
1 'polypeptide(L)'
;MILFLQLVLPEYGIHLFISLLLLAGGQWTAFILNLPLLIYNIFRYANRPIMSVPGLYDPTEVMNATEMTRCQREGWIKLTFYLLSFFYYLY
;
A
#
# COMPACT_ATOMS: atom_id res chain seq x y z
N MET A 1 9.13 -6.83 -13.51
CA MET A 1 8.23 -7.39 -12.47
C MET A 1 8.85 -7.33 -11.07
N ILE A 2 10.11 -7.75 -10.87
CA ILE A 2 10.85 -7.61 -9.59
C ILE A 2 10.91 -6.15 -9.07
N LEU A 3 10.97 -5.18 -9.99
CA LEU A 3 10.95 -3.74 -9.68
C LEU A 3 9.65 -3.27 -8.98
N PHE A 4 8.51 -3.93 -9.20
CA PHE A 4 7.24 -3.59 -8.53
C PHE A 4 7.26 -3.98 -7.05
N LEU A 5 7.91 -5.08 -6.65
CA LEU A 5 7.98 -5.50 -5.24
C LEU A 5 8.91 -4.64 -4.40
N GLN A 6 10.01 -4.14 -4.99
CA GLN A 6 10.89 -3.21 -4.29
C GLN A 6 10.21 -1.85 -4.06
N LEU A 7 9.25 -1.47 -4.91
CA LEU A 7 8.47 -0.24 -4.76
C LEU A 7 7.35 -0.32 -3.72
N VAL A 8 6.93 -1.53 -3.31
CA VAL A 8 5.85 -1.72 -2.33
C VAL A 8 6.22 -1.18 -0.92
N LEU A 9 7.49 -1.34 -0.50
CA LEU A 9 7.98 -0.81 0.78
C LEU A 9 7.96 0.74 0.84
N PRO A 10 8.56 1.46 -0.12
CA PRO A 10 8.51 2.92 -0.14
C PRO A 10 7.09 3.45 -0.34
N GLU A 11 6.21 2.74 -1.07
CA GLU A 11 4.80 3.12 -1.20
C GLU A 11 4.08 3.17 0.15
N TYR A 12 4.27 2.16 1.02
CA TYR A 12 3.70 2.17 2.37
C TYR A 12 4.23 3.33 3.21
N GLY A 13 5.52 3.62 3.12
CA GLY A 13 6.15 4.74 3.83
C GLY A 13 5.59 6.09 3.40
N ILE A 14 5.46 6.31 2.09
CA ILE A 14 4.90 7.55 1.54
C ILE A 14 3.41 7.70 1.91
N HIS A 15 2.63 6.62 1.84
CA HIS A 15 1.21 6.66 2.20
C HIS A 15 0.98 7.01 3.67
N LEU A 16 1.80 6.42 4.55
CA LEU A 16 1.75 6.70 5.99
C LEU A 16 2.19 8.14 6.27
N PHE A 17 3.23 8.62 5.59
CA PHE A 17 3.68 10.01 5.69
C PHE A 17 2.61 11.02 5.24
N ILE A 18 1.97 10.78 4.10
CA ILE A 18 0.88 11.63 3.58
C ILE A 18 -0.32 11.61 4.55
N SER A 19 -0.68 10.44 5.08
CA SER A 19 -1.79 10.31 6.03
C SER A 19 -1.53 11.07 7.34
N LEU A 20 -0.29 11.08 7.84
CA LEU A 20 0.12 11.89 8.99
C LEU A 20 0.06 13.39 8.68
N LEU A 21 0.47 13.79 7.48
CA LEU A 21 0.45 15.18 7.04
C LEU A 21 -0.99 15.70 6.89
N LEU A 22 -1.92 14.89 6.40
CA LEU A 22 -3.36 15.19 6.33
C LEU A 22 -3.99 15.35 7.72
N LEU A 23 -3.57 14.50 8.67
CA LEU A 23 -4.01 14.59 10.06
C LEU A 23 -3.49 15.87 10.73
N ALA A 24 -2.22 16.24 10.49
CA ALA A 24 -1.67 17.51 10.94
C ALA A 24 -2.34 18.73 10.28
N GLY A 25 -2.82 18.58 9.04
CA GLY A 25 -3.57 19.60 8.29
C GLY A 25 -5.05 19.73 8.67
N GLY A 26 -5.57 18.95 9.62
CA GLY A 26 -6.96 19.04 10.09
C GLY A 26 -8.02 18.53 9.10
N GLN A 27 -7.62 17.79 8.07
CA GLN A 27 -8.52 17.23 7.05
C GLN A 27 -9.02 15.84 7.47
N TRP A 28 -9.92 15.81 8.46
CA TRP A 28 -10.41 14.58 9.09
C TRP A 28 -11.19 13.66 8.13
N THR A 29 -11.95 14.23 7.20
CA THR A 29 -12.72 13.47 6.19
C THR A 29 -11.81 12.74 5.21
N ALA A 30 -10.79 13.41 4.69
CA ALA A 30 -9.76 12.79 3.85
C ALA A 30 -9.00 11.70 4.61
N PHE A 31 -8.67 11.95 5.89
CA PHE A 31 -8.00 10.97 6.73
C PHE A 31 -8.85 9.71 6.94
N ILE A 32 -10.14 9.84 7.26
CA ILE A 32 -11.05 8.70 7.44
C ILE A 32 -11.17 7.86 6.16
N LEU A 33 -11.21 8.50 4.99
CA LEU A 33 -11.23 7.79 3.71
C LEU A 33 -9.92 7.02 3.44
N ASN A 34 -8.77 7.55 3.85
CA ASN A 34 -7.45 6.91 3.72
C ASN A 34 -7.16 5.84 4.79
N LEU A 35 -7.88 5.89 5.91
CA LEU A 35 -7.73 5.01 7.07
C LEU A 35 -7.88 3.50 6.77
N PRO A 36 -8.89 3.02 6.01
CA PRO A 36 -9.02 1.59 5.71
C PRO A 36 -7.83 1.05 4.91
N LEU A 37 -7.29 1.83 3.96
CA LEU A 37 -6.12 1.46 3.18
C LEU A 37 -4.86 1.40 4.08
N LEU A 38 -4.73 2.36 4.99
CA LEU A 38 -3.63 2.44 5.94
C LEU A 38 -3.64 1.27 6.94
N ILE A 39 -4.80 0.92 7.51
CA ILE A 39 -4.96 -0.26 8.36
C ILE A 39 -4.58 -1.52 7.59
N TYR A 40 -5.05 -1.67 6.35
CA TYR A 40 -4.73 -2.83 5.54
C TYR A 40 -3.22 -2.98 5.31
N ASN A 41 -2.53 -1.87 5.01
CA ASN A 41 -1.09 -1.86 4.81
C ASN A 41 -0.32 -2.23 6.10
N ILE A 42 -0.74 -1.71 7.25
CA ILE A 42 -0.13 -2.02 8.56
C ILE A 42 -0.39 -3.47 8.96
N PHE A 43 -1.64 -3.94 8.82
CA PHE A 43 -2.02 -5.32 9.11
C PHE A 43 -1.22 -6.30 8.25
N ARG A 44 -1.05 -5.97 6.97
CA ARG A 44 -0.21 -6.77 6.07
C ARG A 44 1.24 -6.76 6.50
N TYR A 45 1.80 -5.61 6.87
CA TYR A 45 3.18 -5.51 7.36
C TYR A 45 3.40 -6.34 8.63
N ALA A 46 2.46 -6.30 9.58
CA ALA A 46 2.52 -7.01 10.85
C ALA A 46 2.33 -8.54 10.72
N ASN A 47 1.47 -9.00 9.80
CA ASN A 47 1.23 -10.43 9.57
C ASN A 47 2.24 -11.08 8.60
N ARG A 48 3.33 -10.39 8.25
CA ARG A 48 4.42 -11.01 7.51
C ARG A 48 5.16 -11.96 8.46
N PRO A 49 5.34 -13.25 8.12
CA PRO A 49 6.30 -14.07 8.82
C PRO A 49 7.69 -13.44 8.66
N ILE A 50 8.36 -13.19 9.78
CA ILE A 50 9.69 -12.59 9.83
C ILE A 50 10.65 -13.58 9.15
N MET A 51 11.01 -13.30 7.90
CA MET A 51 12.07 -14.05 7.22
C MET A 51 13.41 -13.64 7.82
N SER A 52 14.25 -14.64 8.05
CA SER A 52 15.60 -14.55 8.64
C SER A 52 16.59 -13.69 7.83
N VAL A 53 16.19 -13.21 6.64
CA VAL A 53 17.00 -12.36 5.77
C VAL A 53 16.23 -11.05 5.51
N PRO A 54 16.86 -9.87 5.69
CA PRO A 54 16.32 -8.61 5.22
C PRO A 54 16.51 -8.56 3.69
N GLY A 55 15.73 -9.37 2.98
CA GLY A 55 15.92 -9.63 1.56
C GLY A 55 14.61 -10.07 0.94
N LEU A 56 14.18 -9.24 -0.02
CA LEU A 56 13.02 -9.39 -0.90
C LEU A 56 12.60 -10.86 -1.14
N TYR A 57 11.29 -11.08 -0.99
CA TYR A 57 10.50 -12.14 -1.61
C TYR A 57 11.28 -12.97 -2.64
N ASP A 58 11.39 -14.27 -2.41
CA ASP A 58 12.00 -15.20 -3.35
C ASP A 58 11.34 -15.02 -4.73
N PRO A 59 12.10 -14.72 -5.80
CA PRO A 59 11.55 -14.44 -7.12
C PRO A 59 10.67 -15.58 -7.66
N THR A 60 10.90 -16.81 -7.20
CA THR A 60 10.15 -17.99 -7.61
C THR A 60 8.74 -18.05 -7.00
N GLU A 61 8.58 -17.63 -5.73
CA GLU A 61 7.29 -17.53 -5.05
C GLU A 61 6.43 -16.39 -5.62
N VAL A 62 7.06 -15.28 -6.02
CA VAL A 62 6.37 -14.12 -6.61
C VAL A 62 5.77 -14.42 -7.97
N MET A 63 6.47 -15.21 -8.80
CA MET A 63 6.04 -15.52 -10.16
C MET A 63 4.93 -16.58 -10.19
N ASN A 64 4.53 -17.11 -9.04
CA ASN A 64 3.40 -18.02 -8.94
C ASN A 64 2.10 -17.31 -9.37
N ALA A 65 1.29 -17.97 -10.21
CA ALA A 65 0.11 -17.39 -10.83
C ALA A 65 -0.94 -16.91 -9.80
N THR A 66 -1.01 -17.57 -8.64
CA THR A 66 -1.90 -17.20 -7.53
C THR A 66 -1.47 -15.88 -6.89
N GLU A 67 -0.17 -15.71 -6.63
CA GLU A 67 0.39 -14.50 -6.01
C GLU A 67 0.35 -13.30 -6.97
N MET A 68 0.57 -13.54 -8.26
CA MET A 68 0.46 -12.51 -9.30
C MET A 68 -0.98 -11.95 -9.42
N THR A 69 -1.99 -12.83 -9.41
CA THR A 69 -3.40 -12.42 -9.48
C THR A 69 -3.82 -11.62 -8.24
N ARG A 70 -3.30 -12.01 -7.07
CA ARG A 70 -3.52 -11.28 -5.81
C ARG A 70 -2.87 -9.90 -5.84
N CYS A 71 -1.62 -9.80 -6.28
CA CYS A 71 -0.89 -8.52 -6.39
C CYS A 71 -1.56 -7.57 -7.39
N GLN A 72 -2.04 -8.10 -8.53
CA GLN A 72 -2.80 -7.33 -9.51
C GLN A 72 -4.07 -6.73 -8.90
N ARG A 73 -4.88 -7.56 -8.21
CA ARG A 73 -6.12 -7.09 -7.57
C ARG A 73 -5.86 -5.99 -6.53
N GLU A 74 -4.82 -6.16 -5.72
CA GLU A 74 -4.40 -5.16 -4.74
C GLU A 74 -3.95 -3.84 -5.41
N GLY A 75 -3.19 -3.93 -6.51
CA GLY A 75 -2.79 -2.77 -7.30
C GLY A 75 -3.98 -2.02 -7.91
N TRP A 76 -4.97 -2.74 -8.44
CA TRP A 76 -6.21 -2.14 -8.99
C TRP A 76 -7.01 -1.39 -7.90
N ILE A 77 -7.17 -1.98 -6.72
CA ILE A 77 -7.90 -1.35 -5.61
C ILE A 77 -7.20 -0.06 -5.18
N LYS A 78 -5.87 -0.10 -5.03
CA LYS A 78 -5.07 1.07 -4.67
C LYS A 78 -5.16 2.16 -5.73
N LEU A 79 -5.08 1.80 -7.01
CA LEU A 79 -5.18 2.76 -8.12
C LEU A 79 -6.53 3.48 -8.11
N THR A 80 -7.64 2.73 -7.98
CA THR A 80 -8.98 3.34 -7.88
C THR A 80 -9.09 4.27 -6.68
N PHE A 81 -8.53 3.87 -5.54
CA PHE A 81 -8.54 4.68 -4.32
C PHE A 81 -7.75 6.00 -4.47
N TYR A 82 -6.55 5.95 -5.04
CA TYR A 82 -5.75 7.16 -5.31
C TYR A 82 -6.44 8.08 -6.33
N LEU A 83 -7.06 7.52 -7.36
CA LEU A 83 -7.79 8.29 -8.36
C LEU A 83 -8.98 9.03 -7.75
N LEU A 84 -9.76 8.36 -6.89
CA LEU A 84 -10.88 9.00 -6.18
C LEU A 84 -10.39 10.08 -5.21
N SER A 85 -9.33 9.79 -4.47
CA SER A 85 -8.73 10.75 -3.53
C SER A 85 -8.18 11.97 -4.26
N PHE A 86 -7.63 11.81 -5.46
CA PHE A 86 -7.16 12.91 -6.30
C PHE A 86 -8.28 13.90 -6.64
N PHE A 87 -9.46 13.41 -7.07
CA PHE A 87 -10.60 14.29 -7.33
C PHE A 87 -11.12 14.97 -6.05
N TYR A 88 -11.11 14.25 -4.92
CA TYR A 88 -11.50 14.82 -3.62
C TYR A 88 -10.55 15.94 -3.15
N TYR A 89 -9.25 15.82 -3.39
CA TYR A 89 -8.29 16.88 -3.04
C TYR A 89 -8.34 18.11 -3.96
N LEU A 90 -8.87 17.96 -5.17
CA LEU A 90 -9.03 19.07 -6.11
C LEU A 90 -10.27 19.93 -5.77
N TYR A 91 -11.32 19.29 -5.26
CA TYR A 91 -12.56 19.93 -4.82
C TYR A 91 -12.40 20.64 -3.47
#